data_AF-A0A497LXH8-F1
#
_entry.id   AF-A0A497LXH8-F1
#
_cell.length_a   1.000
_cell.length_b   1.000
_cell.length_c   1.000
_cell.angle_alpha   90.00
_cell.angle_beta   90.00
_cell.angle_gamma   90.00
#
_symmetry.space_group_name_H-M   'P 1'
#
loop_
_entity.id
_entity.type
_entity.pdbx_description
1 polymer ?
#
loop_
_entity_poly.entity_id
_entity_poly.type
_entity_poly.pdbx_seq_one_letter_code
_entity_poly.pdbx_strand_id
1 'polypeptide(L)'
;MKIVKNLAAILLFMIIQFSVFAQTSLAAETLLKSDFTKESFAKTIDFFDYVRAYAILHGYQPPPSNWHAYVYTVYVNKFGLKMLYTGLCNVSFGDQAFLTIPMQTFVMHYKTENKSRDVLVSSSFLMLLAFNDTEYSLYSDSPDRNDKLWASVSLGFNLQQLFPNTTFPSLCSKTITYPLKSSNGGYTWTWGMKYTNLTALWWRTYISPDNHTYNSRPFALTTYDELTFNYTLTIDPSTHKATLTENYVIGKMRDLWIFSGWFLVPLYSHYNATGCYMYNHKISNETIYQFIERNQIKMSIVEFQNSVLLDHETVCRANGENVTDNEVFISNTTVSTYSDDGERIFDTSFGVKENYKLYNCTADPTESSYKIYEAVTRTVQIGGIAKNEVLNHHKNILRYIPLFVAHMYPKMLERAKESIANVTKSNYIYVISYPNYSGYKIEHDPLYTAYLTTEGASQNQTGRYILIAVVVIIAASAIIVIARKGRKTANMTQSQS
;
A
#
# COMPACT_ATOMS: atom_id res chain seq x y z
N MET A 1 4.33 -14.73 33.52
CA MET A 1 4.40 -14.35 32.09
C MET A 1 3.07 -14.45 31.33
N LYS A 2 2.23 -15.48 31.52
CA LYS A 2 0.89 -15.57 30.89
C LYS A 2 -0.08 -14.43 31.28
N ILE A 3 0.01 -13.95 32.52
CA ILE A 3 -0.85 -12.86 33.06
C ILE A 3 -0.57 -11.51 32.36
N VAL A 4 0.65 -11.26 31.90
CA VAL A 4 1.06 -10.00 31.26
C VAL A 4 0.58 -9.89 29.81
N LYS A 5 0.51 -11.03 29.08
CA LYS A 5 -0.10 -11.08 27.73
C LYS A 5 -1.61 -10.79 27.80
N ASN A 6 -2.29 -11.27 28.84
CA ASN A 6 -3.70 -10.97 29.06
C ASN A 6 -3.93 -9.50 29.41
N LEU A 7 -3.05 -8.85 30.17
CA LEU A 7 -3.19 -7.43 30.50
C LEU A 7 -3.10 -6.51 29.27
N ALA A 8 -2.21 -6.80 28.31
CA ALA A 8 -2.12 -6.03 27.07
C ALA A 8 -3.36 -6.23 26.18
N ALA A 9 -3.89 -7.46 26.10
CA ALA A 9 -5.12 -7.76 25.37
C ALA A 9 -6.35 -7.14 26.05
N ILE A 10 -6.42 -7.19 27.38
CA ILE A 10 -7.48 -6.57 28.20
C ILE A 10 -7.40 -5.04 28.10
N LEU A 11 -6.21 -4.46 28.06
CA LEU A 11 -6.03 -3.01 27.87
C LEU A 11 -6.45 -2.58 26.46
N LEU A 12 -6.06 -3.32 25.42
CA LEU A 12 -6.53 -3.10 24.05
C LEU A 12 -8.07 -3.21 23.97
N PHE A 13 -8.65 -4.20 24.66
CA PHE A 13 -10.11 -4.39 24.74
C PHE A 13 -10.81 -3.25 25.51
N MET A 14 -10.20 -2.74 26.59
CA MET A 14 -10.71 -1.57 27.31
C MET A 14 -10.55 -0.27 26.49
N ILE A 15 -9.47 -0.12 25.73
CA ILE A 15 -9.25 1.00 24.80
C ILE A 15 -10.32 1.03 23.69
N ILE A 16 -10.80 -0.14 23.25
CA ILE A 16 -11.88 -0.28 22.26
C ILE A 16 -13.26 0.09 22.87
N GLN A 17 -13.50 -0.21 24.15
CA GLN A 17 -14.80 -0.02 24.81
C GLN A 17 -15.12 1.43 25.19
N PHE A 18 -14.11 2.30 25.34
CA PHE A 18 -14.29 3.67 25.83
C PHE A 18 -14.32 4.75 24.76
N SER A 19 -13.92 4.46 23.52
CA SER A 19 -14.09 5.43 22.45
C SER A 19 -15.59 5.67 22.22
N VAL A 20 -16.01 6.93 22.29
CA VAL A 20 -17.34 7.39 21.87
C VAL A 20 -17.07 8.60 21.00
N PHE A 21 -17.05 8.44 19.67
CA PHE A 21 -16.81 9.55 18.75
C PHE A 21 -17.64 9.48 17.47
N ALA A 22 -18.07 10.68 17.07
CA ALA A 22 -18.55 11.17 15.78
C ALA A 22 -18.84 10.09 14.71
N GLN A 23 -20.13 9.78 14.56
CA GLN A 23 -20.66 9.06 13.43
C GLN A 23 -20.39 9.84 12.15
N THR A 24 -19.51 9.32 11.29
CA THR A 24 -19.70 9.49 9.85
C THR A 24 -20.09 8.12 9.32
N SER A 25 -21.37 7.79 9.39
CA SER A 25 -21.89 6.71 8.55
C SER A 25 -21.58 7.10 7.11
N LEU A 26 -20.71 6.34 6.46
CA LEU A 26 -20.58 6.44 5.01
C LEU A 26 -21.86 5.85 4.44
N ALA A 27 -22.45 6.53 3.45
CA ALA A 27 -23.53 5.94 2.69
C ALA A 27 -22.96 4.69 1.98
N ALA A 28 -23.32 3.52 2.48
CA ALA A 28 -22.95 2.26 1.85
C ALA A 28 -23.94 1.93 0.74
N GLU A 29 -23.40 1.60 -0.43
CA GLU A 29 -24.15 1.02 -1.52
C GLU A 29 -24.17 -0.51 -1.39
N THR A 30 -25.24 -1.14 -1.89
CA THR A 30 -25.29 -2.59 -2.00
C THR A 30 -24.48 -3.05 -3.21
N LEU A 31 -23.58 -4.01 -3.00
CA LEU A 31 -22.91 -4.73 -4.08
C LEU A 31 -23.78 -5.87 -4.58
N LEU A 32 -24.14 -5.83 -5.86
CA LEU A 32 -24.97 -6.84 -6.50
C LEU A 32 -24.14 -7.68 -7.47
N LYS A 33 -24.52 -8.95 -7.65
CA LYS A 33 -23.89 -9.82 -8.66
C LYS A 33 -23.95 -9.21 -10.07
N SER A 34 -25.02 -8.48 -10.39
CA SER A 34 -25.17 -7.77 -11.67
C SER A 34 -24.21 -6.60 -11.86
N ASP A 35 -23.55 -6.10 -10.82
CA ASP A 35 -22.51 -5.07 -10.99
C ASP A 35 -21.29 -5.62 -11.73
N PHE A 36 -20.97 -6.91 -11.56
CA PHE A 36 -19.82 -7.56 -12.20
C PHE A 36 -20.01 -7.82 -13.71
N THR A 37 -21.22 -7.59 -14.24
CA THR A 37 -21.49 -7.63 -15.68
C THR A 37 -21.32 -6.27 -16.35
N LYS A 38 -21.15 -5.18 -15.58
CA LYS A 38 -20.90 -3.84 -16.11
C LYS A 38 -19.47 -3.74 -16.65
N GLU A 39 -19.25 -2.83 -17.60
CA GLU A 39 -17.89 -2.50 -18.07
C GLU A 39 -17.03 -1.99 -16.91
N SER A 40 -17.59 -1.13 -16.05
CA SER A 40 -16.89 -0.68 -14.86
C SER A 40 -17.84 -0.13 -13.81
N PHE A 41 -17.44 -0.15 -12.54
CA PHE A 41 -18.15 0.55 -11.46
C PHE A 41 -17.18 1.00 -10.36
N ALA A 42 -17.63 1.93 -9.53
CA ALA A 42 -17.00 2.27 -8.28
C ALA A 42 -18.08 2.43 -7.20
N LYS A 43 -17.91 1.78 -6.05
CA LYS A 43 -18.87 1.78 -4.95
C LYS A 43 -18.16 1.82 -3.60
N THR A 44 -18.75 2.50 -2.63
CA THR A 44 -18.38 2.28 -1.21
C THR A 44 -19.42 1.36 -0.61
N ILE A 45 -19.02 0.19 -0.14
CA ILE A 45 -19.93 -0.85 0.36
C ILE A 45 -19.66 -1.13 1.83
N ASP A 46 -20.67 -1.59 2.57
CA ASP A 46 -20.41 -2.28 3.84
C ASP A 46 -20.15 -3.76 3.55
N PHE A 47 -18.91 -4.18 3.74
CA PHE A 47 -18.51 -5.56 3.54
C PHE A 47 -19.22 -6.52 4.51
N PHE A 48 -19.54 -6.10 5.74
CA PHE A 48 -20.23 -6.99 6.66
C PHE A 48 -21.68 -7.27 6.25
N ASP A 49 -22.35 -6.36 5.53
CA ASP A 49 -23.67 -6.66 4.94
C ASP A 49 -23.57 -7.82 3.95
N TYR A 50 -22.53 -7.81 3.12
CA TYR A 50 -22.25 -8.92 2.20
C TYR A 50 -21.97 -10.23 2.95
N VAL A 51 -21.16 -10.19 4.02
CA VAL A 51 -20.88 -11.38 4.84
C VAL A 51 -22.14 -11.91 5.53
N ARG A 52 -22.98 -11.03 6.08
CA ARG A 52 -24.25 -11.41 6.71
C ARG A 52 -25.16 -12.12 5.72
N ALA A 53 -25.31 -11.57 4.51
CA ALA A 53 -26.10 -12.20 3.45
C ALA A 53 -25.55 -13.58 3.06
N TYR A 54 -24.23 -13.70 2.89
CA TYR A 54 -23.58 -14.97 2.58
C TYR A 54 -23.74 -16.01 3.70
N ALA A 55 -23.57 -15.59 4.96
CA ALA A 55 -23.70 -16.45 6.13
C ALA A 55 -25.11 -17.03 6.25
N ILE A 56 -26.14 -16.19 6.09
CA ILE A 56 -27.55 -16.61 6.10
C ILE A 56 -27.81 -17.65 5.00
N LEU A 57 -27.33 -17.38 3.77
CA LEU A 57 -27.54 -18.26 2.62
C LEU A 57 -26.94 -19.67 2.81
N HIS A 58 -25.88 -19.79 3.61
CA HIS A 58 -25.14 -21.05 3.81
C HIS A 58 -25.30 -21.64 5.22
N GLY A 59 -26.23 -21.11 6.04
CA GLY A 59 -26.49 -21.63 7.38
C GLY A 59 -25.39 -21.37 8.41
N TYR A 60 -24.54 -20.36 8.19
CA TYR A 60 -23.53 -19.92 9.16
C TYR A 60 -24.11 -18.88 10.12
N GLN A 61 -23.53 -18.77 11.32
CA GLN A 61 -23.86 -17.68 12.24
C GLN A 61 -23.41 -16.34 11.62
N PRO A 62 -24.33 -15.39 11.37
CA PRO A 62 -23.95 -14.09 10.84
C PRO A 62 -23.14 -13.29 11.88
N PRO A 63 -22.20 -12.45 11.43
CA PRO A 63 -21.52 -11.52 12.33
C PRO A 63 -22.52 -10.52 12.94
N PRO A 64 -22.19 -9.90 14.08
CA PRO A 64 -23.04 -8.90 14.73
C PRO A 64 -23.49 -7.79 13.76
N SER A 65 -24.73 -7.34 13.89
CA SER A 65 -25.33 -6.33 12.99
C SER A 65 -24.67 -4.96 13.12
N ASN A 66 -24.05 -4.68 14.27
CA ASN A 66 -23.36 -3.44 14.57
C ASN A 66 -21.88 -3.45 14.13
N TRP A 67 -21.42 -4.51 13.47
CA TRP A 67 -20.10 -4.56 12.85
C TRP A 67 -20.20 -4.07 11.41
N HIS A 68 -19.39 -3.08 11.05
CA HIS A 68 -19.35 -2.50 9.71
C HIS A 68 -17.91 -2.41 9.20
N ALA A 69 -17.71 -2.63 7.90
CA ALA A 69 -16.40 -2.53 7.26
C ALA A 69 -16.62 -1.87 5.92
N TYR A 70 -16.43 -0.56 5.89
CA TYR A 70 -16.66 0.22 4.69
C TYR A 70 -15.46 0.08 3.76
N VAL A 71 -15.71 -0.38 2.54
CA VAL A 71 -14.68 -0.69 1.56
C VAL A 71 -15.02 0.05 0.26
N TYR A 72 -14.06 0.82 -0.26
CA TYR A 72 -14.15 1.39 -1.59
C TYR A 72 -13.71 0.34 -2.62
N THR A 73 -14.63 -0.05 -3.48
CA THR A 73 -14.43 -1.07 -4.51
C THR A 73 -14.49 -0.42 -5.88
N VAL A 74 -13.51 -0.73 -6.72
CA VAL A 74 -13.46 -0.33 -8.14
C VAL A 74 -13.38 -1.58 -8.98
N TYR A 75 -14.10 -1.63 -10.09
CA TYR A 75 -14.09 -2.76 -11.01
C TYR A 75 -14.00 -2.27 -12.45
N VAL A 76 -13.20 -2.96 -13.25
CA VAL A 76 -13.08 -2.79 -14.71
C VAL A 76 -13.14 -4.16 -15.36
N ASN A 77 -14.03 -4.32 -16.33
CA ASN A 77 -14.26 -5.54 -17.10
C ASN A 77 -14.28 -5.18 -18.58
N LYS A 78 -13.10 -5.24 -19.22
CA LYS A 78 -12.95 -4.86 -20.63
C LYS A 78 -11.80 -5.59 -21.28
N PHE A 79 -11.93 -5.85 -22.58
CA PHE A 79 -10.90 -6.50 -23.41
C PHE A 79 -10.36 -7.81 -22.81
N GLY A 80 -11.21 -8.62 -22.18
CA GLY A 80 -10.80 -9.88 -21.56
C GLY A 80 -10.12 -9.75 -20.18
N LEU A 81 -9.95 -8.53 -19.66
CA LEU A 81 -9.47 -8.27 -18.30
C LEU A 81 -10.65 -7.99 -17.36
N LYS A 82 -10.63 -8.62 -16.18
CA LYS A 82 -11.42 -8.24 -15.01
C LYS A 82 -10.48 -7.78 -13.91
N MET A 83 -10.41 -6.48 -13.67
CA MET A 83 -9.65 -5.88 -12.58
C MET A 83 -10.61 -5.44 -11.48
N LEU A 84 -10.31 -5.83 -10.26
CA LEU A 84 -10.98 -5.39 -9.05
C LEU A 84 -9.95 -4.71 -8.16
N TYR A 85 -10.28 -3.54 -7.63
CA TYR A 85 -9.56 -2.89 -6.56
C TYR A 85 -10.45 -2.80 -5.33
N THR A 86 -9.85 -2.98 -4.16
CA THR A 86 -10.50 -2.86 -2.86
C THR A 86 -9.59 -2.09 -1.92
N GLY A 87 -10.17 -1.05 -1.32
CA GLY A 87 -9.48 -0.22 -0.35
C GLY A 87 -10.32 0.01 0.90
N LEU A 88 -9.74 -0.24 2.07
CA LEU A 88 -10.46 -0.12 3.33
C LEU A 88 -10.66 1.35 3.70
N CYS A 89 -11.91 1.77 3.85
CA CYS A 89 -12.25 3.12 4.30
C CYS A 89 -12.14 3.24 5.82
N ASN A 90 -12.86 2.36 6.54
CA ASN A 90 -12.81 2.19 7.98
C ASN A 90 -13.57 0.91 8.39
N VAL A 91 -13.38 0.48 9.64
CA VAL A 91 -14.10 -0.63 10.27
C VAL A 91 -14.71 -0.14 11.58
N SER A 92 -15.94 -0.52 11.89
CA SER A 92 -16.53 -0.34 13.22
C SER A 92 -17.01 -1.64 13.83
N PHE A 93 -16.90 -1.73 15.15
CA PHE A 93 -17.33 -2.89 15.95
C PHE A 93 -18.30 -2.41 17.04
N GLY A 94 -19.49 -1.98 16.64
CA GLY A 94 -20.46 -1.29 17.50
C GLY A 94 -20.39 0.23 17.39
N ASP A 95 -21.10 0.92 18.28
CA ASP A 95 -21.25 2.38 18.29
C ASP A 95 -20.00 3.14 18.80
N GLN A 96 -18.86 2.45 18.97
CA GLN A 96 -17.79 2.92 19.84
C GLN A 96 -16.46 3.22 19.11
N ALA A 97 -16.11 2.62 17.97
CA ALA A 97 -14.82 2.92 17.33
C ALA A 97 -14.82 2.73 15.81
N PHE A 98 -14.29 3.71 15.07
CA PHE A 98 -13.93 3.56 13.66
C PHE A 98 -12.42 3.41 13.54
N LEU A 99 -11.99 2.23 13.09
CA LEU A 99 -10.61 1.88 12.84
C LEU A 99 -10.30 2.03 11.35
N THR A 100 -9.37 2.92 11.02
CA THR A 100 -8.86 3.09 9.65
C THR A 100 -7.48 2.45 9.56
N ILE A 101 -7.38 1.36 8.82
CA ILE A 101 -6.12 0.68 8.50
C ILE A 101 -5.90 0.86 7.00
N PRO A 102 -4.84 1.55 6.54
CA PRO A 102 -4.50 1.59 5.13
C PRO A 102 -4.31 0.18 4.60
N MET A 103 -5.25 -0.25 3.77
CA MET A 103 -5.23 -1.53 3.10
C MET A 103 -5.72 -1.30 1.69
N GLN A 104 -4.85 -1.55 0.73
CA GLN A 104 -5.14 -1.46 -0.69
C GLN A 104 -4.79 -2.78 -1.34
N THR A 105 -5.67 -3.25 -2.21
CA THR A 105 -5.42 -4.47 -2.98
C THR A 105 -6.05 -4.34 -4.34
N PHE A 106 -5.33 -4.74 -5.37
CA PHE A 106 -5.94 -5.04 -6.66
C PHE A 106 -5.85 -6.54 -6.95
N VAL A 107 -6.84 -7.04 -7.68
CA VAL A 107 -6.93 -8.40 -8.20
C VAL A 107 -7.26 -8.32 -9.68
N MET A 108 -6.53 -9.05 -10.51
CA MET A 108 -6.77 -9.17 -11.94
C MET A 108 -7.08 -10.61 -12.30
N HIS A 109 -8.17 -10.83 -13.00
CA HIS A 109 -8.47 -12.08 -13.71
C HIS A 109 -8.43 -11.83 -15.22
N TYR A 110 -7.72 -12.67 -15.95
CA TYR A 110 -7.64 -12.63 -17.41
C TYR A 110 -7.21 -14.00 -17.94
N LYS A 111 -7.34 -14.17 -19.26
CA LYS A 111 -6.65 -15.26 -19.97
C LYS A 111 -5.28 -14.81 -20.44
N THR A 112 -4.27 -15.66 -20.28
CA THR A 112 -2.91 -15.40 -20.78
C THR A 112 -2.89 -15.11 -22.29
N GLU A 113 -1.83 -14.47 -22.79
CA GLU A 113 -1.68 -14.04 -24.19
C GLU A 113 -1.93 -15.17 -25.21
N ASN A 114 -1.53 -16.42 -24.90
CA ASN A 114 -1.70 -17.56 -25.79
C ASN A 114 -3.09 -18.25 -25.70
N LYS A 115 -4.07 -17.62 -25.02
CA LYS A 115 -5.45 -18.12 -24.81
C LYS A 115 -5.57 -19.43 -24.02
N SER A 116 -4.48 -19.92 -23.45
CA SER A 116 -4.42 -21.24 -22.81
C SER A 116 -5.00 -21.23 -21.39
N ARG A 117 -4.75 -20.18 -20.59
CA ARG A 117 -4.92 -20.28 -19.13
C ARG A 117 -5.67 -19.12 -18.51
N ASP A 118 -6.49 -19.43 -17.50
CA ASP A 118 -7.07 -18.44 -16.60
C ASP A 118 -6.07 -18.12 -15.48
N VAL A 119 -5.77 -16.84 -15.30
CA VAL A 119 -4.84 -16.33 -14.30
C VAL A 119 -5.58 -15.46 -13.31
N LEU A 120 -5.21 -15.55 -12.04
CA LEU A 120 -5.56 -14.58 -11.02
C LEU A 120 -4.28 -13.98 -10.43
N VAL A 121 -4.11 -12.66 -10.55
CA VAL A 121 -2.96 -11.93 -9.99
C VAL A 121 -3.47 -10.95 -8.92
N SER A 122 -2.73 -10.74 -7.85
CA SER A 122 -3.01 -9.68 -6.88
C SER A 122 -1.75 -9.04 -6.31
N SER A 123 -1.79 -7.74 -6.06
CA SER A 123 -0.84 -7.05 -5.17
C SER A 123 -1.60 -6.36 -4.04
N SER A 124 -0.98 -6.33 -2.87
CA SER A 124 -1.56 -5.79 -1.66
C SER A 124 -0.53 -5.05 -0.81
N PHE A 125 -0.86 -3.82 -0.40
CA PHE A 125 -0.13 -3.08 0.60
C PHE A 125 -0.25 -3.73 1.98
N LEU A 126 0.89 -3.97 2.65
CA LEU A 126 0.93 -4.53 4.01
C LEU A 126 1.13 -3.48 5.08
N MET A 127 2.22 -2.70 4.99
CA MET A 127 2.61 -1.76 6.04
C MET A 127 3.67 -0.78 5.57
N LEU A 128 3.79 0.31 6.34
CA LEU A 128 5.04 1.08 6.40
C LEU A 128 5.99 0.41 7.39
N LEU A 129 7.27 0.36 7.05
CA LEU A 129 8.33 -0.21 7.87
C LEU A 129 9.45 0.81 8.01
N ALA A 130 9.69 1.30 9.22
CA ALA A 130 10.82 2.15 9.52
C ALA A 130 11.98 1.28 10.01
N PHE A 131 13.20 1.68 9.69
CA PHE A 131 14.39 0.94 10.06
C PHE A 131 15.60 1.85 10.21
N ASN A 132 16.63 1.37 10.88
CA ASN A 132 17.96 1.92 10.72
C ASN A 132 18.99 0.81 10.60
N ASP A 133 19.92 1.03 9.68
CA ASP A 133 21.05 0.14 9.47
C ASP A 133 21.90 0.06 10.74
N THR A 134 22.55 -1.08 10.90
CA THR A 134 23.53 -1.35 11.94
C THR A 134 24.85 -1.74 11.29
N GLU A 135 25.91 -1.85 12.09
CA GLU A 135 27.19 -2.36 11.60
C GLU A 135 27.11 -3.81 11.08
N TYR A 136 26.01 -4.54 11.38
CA TYR A 136 25.76 -5.91 10.97
C TYR A 136 24.65 -6.04 9.92
N SER A 137 24.17 -4.94 9.34
CA SER A 137 23.18 -5.01 8.26
C SER A 137 23.70 -5.88 7.13
N LEU A 138 22.85 -6.80 6.70
CA LEU A 138 23.10 -7.71 5.59
C LEU A 138 22.84 -7.02 4.25
N TYR A 139 21.88 -6.08 4.24
CA TYR A 139 21.49 -5.34 3.05
C TYR A 139 21.50 -3.85 3.40
N SER A 140 22.54 -3.14 2.99
CA SER A 140 22.60 -1.68 3.14
C SER A 140 21.33 -1.05 2.58
N ASP A 141 20.78 -0.08 3.30
CA ASP A 141 19.65 0.73 2.82
C ASP A 141 18.34 -0.04 2.55
N SER A 142 18.23 -1.28 3.03
CA SER A 142 17.02 -2.10 2.95
C SER A 142 16.82 -2.87 4.25
N PRO A 143 15.62 -2.89 4.85
CA PRO A 143 15.42 -3.48 6.17
C PRO A 143 15.72 -4.98 6.16
N ASP A 144 16.47 -5.40 7.17
CA ASP A 144 16.82 -6.80 7.35
C ASP A 144 16.79 -7.26 8.81
N ARG A 145 17.03 -8.56 9.01
CA ARG A 145 16.90 -9.23 10.31
C ARG A 145 17.89 -8.73 11.39
N ASN A 146 18.96 -8.04 10.99
CA ASN A 146 19.98 -7.49 11.89
C ASN A 146 19.73 -6.01 12.23
N ASP A 147 18.75 -5.36 11.60
CA ASP A 147 18.43 -3.95 11.83
C ASP A 147 17.53 -3.74 13.04
N LYS A 148 17.38 -2.48 13.46
CA LYS A 148 16.26 -2.10 14.31
C LYS A 148 15.09 -1.73 13.43
N LEU A 149 13.98 -2.44 13.62
CA LEU A 149 12.79 -2.32 12.78
C LEU A 149 11.59 -1.86 13.59
N TRP A 150 10.76 -1.04 12.97
CA TRP A 150 9.49 -0.60 13.52
C TRP A 150 8.38 -0.71 12.48
N ALA A 151 7.42 -1.59 12.73
CA ALA A 151 6.23 -1.74 11.90
C ALA A 151 5.17 -0.70 12.29
N SER A 152 4.65 -0.01 11.29
CA SER A 152 3.52 0.90 11.45
C SER A 152 2.20 0.15 11.40
N VAL A 153 1.35 0.36 12.40
CA VAL A 153 -0.08 0.04 12.29
C VAL A 153 -0.87 1.30 12.60
N SER A 154 -1.65 1.74 11.61
CA SER A 154 -2.65 2.80 11.83
C SER A 154 -3.77 2.22 12.69
N LEU A 155 -3.92 2.75 13.89
CA LEU A 155 -5.06 2.41 14.75
C LEU A 155 -5.84 3.69 15.06
N GLY A 156 -7.13 3.67 14.72
CA GLY A 156 -8.05 4.77 14.97
C GLY A 156 -8.60 4.73 16.39
N PHE A 157 -7.94 5.38 17.34
CA PHE A 157 -8.45 5.56 18.71
C PHE A 157 -8.57 7.05 19.06
N ASN A 158 -9.35 7.41 20.08
CA ASN A 158 -9.18 8.72 20.70
C ASN A 158 -8.47 8.55 22.04
N LEU A 159 -7.20 8.95 22.09
CA LEU A 159 -6.38 8.83 23.31
C LEU A 159 -6.60 9.97 24.31
N GLN A 160 -7.33 11.04 23.96
CA GLN A 160 -7.58 12.16 24.88
C GLN A 160 -8.33 11.71 26.14
N GLN A 161 -9.19 10.69 26.03
CA GLN A 161 -9.92 10.16 27.19
C GLN A 161 -9.05 9.32 28.13
N LEU A 162 -8.03 8.62 27.58
CA LEU A 162 -7.07 7.87 28.39
C LEU A 162 -6.07 8.79 29.09
N PHE A 163 -5.85 9.97 28.51
CA PHE A 163 -4.90 10.96 29.02
C PHE A 163 -5.50 12.37 28.98
N PRO A 164 -6.47 12.68 29.87
CA PRO A 164 -7.22 13.94 29.84
C PRO A 164 -6.33 15.18 30.01
N ASN A 165 -5.16 15.01 30.61
CA ASN A 165 -4.18 16.07 30.86
C ASN A 165 -3.07 16.11 29.78
N THR A 166 -3.20 15.38 28.68
CA THR A 166 -2.25 15.38 27.57
C THR A 166 -2.97 15.64 26.25
N THR A 167 -2.47 16.61 25.49
CA THR A 167 -2.98 16.91 24.16
C THR A 167 -2.41 15.92 23.14
N PHE A 168 -2.93 14.70 23.13
CA PHE A 168 -2.65 13.76 22.03
C PHE A 168 -3.37 14.23 20.75
N PRO A 169 -2.81 13.93 19.56
CA PRO A 169 -3.54 14.14 18.32
C PRO A 169 -4.80 13.28 18.38
N SER A 170 -5.88 13.76 17.79
CA SER A 170 -7.01 12.89 17.50
C SER A 170 -6.52 11.78 16.58
N LEU A 171 -6.52 10.50 17.02
CA LEU A 171 -6.18 9.38 16.11
C LEU A 171 -7.36 9.05 15.19
N CYS A 172 -7.98 10.07 14.60
CA CYS A 172 -9.08 9.91 13.66
C CYS A 172 -8.52 10.08 12.23
N SER A 173 -7.88 9.03 11.72
CA SER A 173 -7.51 8.95 10.31
C SER A 173 -8.76 9.02 9.44
N LYS A 174 -8.78 9.93 8.47
CA LYS A 174 -9.91 10.11 7.53
C LYS A 174 -9.55 9.54 6.18
N THR A 175 -10.55 9.00 5.49
CA THR A 175 -10.38 8.44 4.15
C THR A 175 -11.11 9.28 3.13
N ILE A 176 -10.44 9.57 2.02
CA ILE A 176 -10.97 10.27 0.83
C ILE A 176 -10.82 9.31 -0.34
N THR A 177 -11.90 9.08 -1.09
CA THR A 177 -11.84 8.29 -2.32
C THR A 177 -11.64 9.20 -3.52
N TYR A 178 -10.81 8.77 -4.45
CA TYR A 178 -10.71 9.37 -5.77
C TYR A 178 -11.58 8.56 -6.74
N PRO A 179 -12.64 9.18 -7.29
CA PRO A 179 -13.63 8.46 -8.06
C PRO A 179 -13.01 7.85 -9.32
N LEU A 180 -13.52 6.69 -9.71
CA LEU A 180 -13.20 6.06 -10.98
C LEU A 180 -13.55 7.00 -12.13
N LYS A 181 -12.57 7.25 -12.99
CA LYS A 181 -12.73 7.94 -14.27
C LYS A 181 -12.21 7.05 -15.38
N SER A 182 -12.82 7.13 -16.56
CA SER A 182 -12.35 6.46 -17.78
C SER A 182 -12.04 7.48 -18.87
N SER A 183 -11.09 7.15 -19.74
CA SER A 183 -10.79 7.95 -20.93
C SER A 183 -11.88 7.83 -21.98
N ASN A 184 -11.96 8.80 -22.88
CA ASN A 184 -12.73 8.65 -24.12
C ASN A 184 -12.19 7.45 -24.90
N GLY A 185 -13.05 6.46 -25.20
CA GLY A 185 -12.67 5.19 -25.81
C GLY A 185 -12.50 4.02 -24.83
N GLY A 186 -12.41 4.29 -23.52
CA GLY A 186 -12.35 3.26 -22.48
C GLY A 186 -11.13 2.36 -22.60
N TYR A 187 -9.94 2.96 -22.74
CA TYR A 187 -8.65 2.26 -22.71
C TYR A 187 -7.86 2.57 -21.45
N THR A 188 -8.17 3.67 -20.77
CA THR A 188 -7.50 4.09 -19.54
C THR A 188 -8.51 4.38 -18.45
N TRP A 189 -8.23 3.94 -17.22
CA TRP A 189 -9.01 4.22 -16.02
C TRP A 189 -8.12 4.74 -14.91
N THR A 190 -8.62 5.70 -14.13
CA THR A 190 -7.93 6.25 -12.96
C THR A 190 -8.83 6.21 -11.73
N TRP A 191 -8.30 5.82 -10.59
CA TRP A 191 -8.99 5.85 -9.29
C TRP A 191 -7.94 5.90 -8.18
N GLY A 192 -8.38 5.98 -6.93
CA GLY A 192 -7.45 5.90 -5.81
C GLY A 192 -8.09 6.22 -4.48
N MET A 193 -7.25 6.29 -3.45
CA MET A 193 -7.65 6.63 -2.10
C MET A 193 -6.54 7.40 -1.38
N LYS A 194 -6.95 8.32 -0.53
CA LYS A 194 -6.09 9.12 0.32
C LYS A 194 -6.53 9.01 1.77
N TYR A 195 -5.62 8.57 2.61
CA TYR A 195 -5.76 8.64 4.06
C TYR A 195 -5.14 9.96 4.53
N THR A 196 -5.86 10.73 5.35
CA THR A 196 -5.37 12.01 5.91
C THR A 196 -5.44 11.98 7.43
N ASN A 197 -4.62 12.82 8.07
CA ASN A 197 -4.37 12.73 9.51
C ASN A 197 -4.02 11.30 9.93
N LEU A 198 -3.24 10.63 9.06
CA LEU A 198 -2.93 9.23 9.26
C LEU A 198 -2.12 9.12 10.54
N THR A 199 -2.74 8.50 11.54
CA THR A 199 -2.14 8.35 12.84
C THR A 199 -1.69 6.92 13.03
N ALA A 200 -0.39 6.73 13.16
CA ALA A 200 0.24 5.42 13.16
C ALA A 200 0.96 5.16 14.48
N LEU A 201 0.66 4.02 15.08
CA LEU A 201 1.47 3.48 16.16
C LEU A 201 2.58 2.62 15.56
N TRP A 202 3.75 2.66 16.18
CA TRP A 202 4.94 1.97 15.72
C TRP A 202 5.35 0.94 16.75
N TRP A 203 5.43 -0.32 16.35
CA TRP A 203 5.91 -1.40 17.21
C TRP A 203 7.28 -1.84 16.76
N ARG A 204 8.19 -2.00 17.72
CA ARG A 204 9.45 -2.67 17.43
C ARG A 204 9.16 -4.08 16.96
N THR A 205 9.65 -4.45 15.79
CA THR A 205 9.34 -5.71 15.13
C THR A 205 10.61 -6.48 14.77
N TYR A 206 10.47 -7.76 14.45
CA TYR A 206 11.55 -8.64 14.02
C TYR A 206 11.07 -9.44 12.79
N ILE A 207 11.84 -9.42 11.71
CA ILE A 207 11.46 -10.01 10.42
C ILE A 207 12.27 -11.26 10.06
N SER A 208 12.74 -12.02 11.04
CA SER A 208 13.49 -13.26 10.80
C SER A 208 12.55 -14.46 10.62
N PRO A 209 12.84 -15.41 9.71
CA PRO A 209 12.11 -16.66 9.60
C PRO A 209 12.05 -17.52 10.87
N ASP A 210 13.00 -17.31 11.79
CA ASP A 210 13.07 -18.04 13.07
C ASP A 210 12.56 -17.21 14.26
N ASN A 211 12.24 -15.93 14.03
CA ASN A 211 11.80 -15.02 15.08
C ASN A 211 10.72 -14.05 14.54
N HIS A 212 9.47 -14.44 14.69
CA HIS A 212 8.28 -13.76 14.16
C HIS A 212 7.57 -12.85 15.18
N THR A 213 8.33 -12.26 16.09
CA THR A 213 7.75 -11.52 17.21
C THR A 213 7.73 -10.02 16.97
N TYR A 214 7.06 -9.32 17.87
CA TYR A 214 7.13 -7.88 18.02
C TYR A 214 7.14 -7.55 19.51
N ASN A 215 7.67 -6.38 19.86
CA ASN A 215 7.51 -5.89 21.22
C ASN A 215 6.04 -5.54 21.41
N SER A 216 5.37 -6.12 22.41
CA SER A 216 3.95 -5.86 22.65
C SER A 216 3.64 -4.41 23.03
N ARG A 217 4.65 -3.62 23.39
CA ARG A 217 4.52 -2.19 23.70
C ARG A 217 4.78 -1.35 22.45
N PRO A 218 3.88 -0.40 22.11
CA PRO A 218 4.17 0.57 21.06
C PRO A 218 5.39 1.41 21.49
N PHE A 219 6.28 1.65 20.54
CA PHE A 219 7.49 2.44 20.70
C PHE A 219 7.23 3.92 20.42
N ALA A 220 6.45 4.20 19.37
CA ALA A 220 6.15 5.56 18.95
C ALA A 220 4.71 5.72 18.44
N LEU A 221 4.26 6.96 18.40
CA LEU A 221 3.06 7.41 17.73
C LEU A 221 3.47 8.49 16.73
N THR A 222 2.89 8.51 15.53
CA THR A 222 3.15 9.56 14.54
C THR A 222 1.87 10.03 13.88
N THR A 223 1.88 11.27 13.40
CA THR A 223 0.86 11.79 12.46
C THR A 223 1.51 12.14 11.13
N TYR A 224 0.89 11.71 10.04
CA TYR A 224 1.26 12.09 8.67
C TYR A 224 0.18 12.99 8.07
N ASP A 225 0.60 13.85 7.13
CA ASP A 225 -0.33 14.61 6.30
C ASP A 225 -1.22 13.68 5.47
N GLU A 226 -0.60 12.69 4.84
CA GLU A 226 -1.31 11.72 4.02
C GLU A 226 -0.60 10.38 3.88
N LEU A 227 -1.38 9.37 3.50
CA LEU A 227 -0.91 8.21 2.75
C LEU A 227 -1.86 8.00 1.59
N THR A 228 -1.36 8.16 0.36
CA THR A 228 -2.20 8.18 -0.84
C THR A 228 -1.77 7.10 -1.79
N PHE A 229 -2.74 6.48 -2.46
CA PHE A 229 -2.57 5.48 -3.50
C PHE A 229 -3.42 5.89 -4.70
N ASN A 230 -2.78 6.15 -5.84
CA ASN A 230 -3.44 6.44 -7.10
C ASN A 230 -3.12 5.35 -8.12
N TYR A 231 -4.13 4.88 -8.82
CA TYR A 231 -3.98 3.84 -9.81
C TYR A 231 -4.34 4.39 -11.19
N THR A 232 -3.54 4.02 -12.18
CA THR A 232 -3.89 4.19 -13.59
C THR A 232 -3.75 2.86 -14.29
N LEU A 233 -4.88 2.32 -14.75
CA LEU A 233 -4.93 1.13 -15.60
C LEU A 233 -5.01 1.58 -17.05
N THR A 234 -4.15 1.04 -17.90
CA THR A 234 -4.25 1.15 -19.35
C THR A 234 -4.28 -0.24 -19.96
N ILE A 235 -5.22 -0.51 -20.86
CA ILE A 235 -5.29 -1.76 -21.61
C ILE A 235 -5.04 -1.44 -23.08
N ASP A 236 -4.04 -2.10 -23.67
CA ASP A 236 -3.72 -1.99 -25.09
C ASP A 236 -3.99 -3.34 -25.79
N PRO A 237 -5.14 -3.46 -26.49
CA PRO A 237 -5.47 -4.68 -27.23
C PRO A 237 -4.52 -5.01 -28.37
N SER A 238 -3.73 -4.05 -28.86
CA SER A 238 -2.81 -4.27 -29.96
C SER A 238 -1.50 -4.91 -29.52
N THR A 239 -1.11 -4.71 -28.25
CA THR A 239 0.09 -5.29 -27.66
C THR A 239 -0.21 -6.40 -26.67
N HIS A 240 -1.49 -6.77 -26.50
CA HIS A 240 -1.95 -7.81 -25.57
C HIS A 240 -1.49 -7.56 -24.13
N LYS A 241 -1.46 -6.29 -23.72
CA LYS A 241 -0.96 -5.84 -22.41
C LYS A 241 -1.94 -4.97 -21.67
N ALA A 242 -2.00 -5.17 -20.37
CA ALA A 242 -2.63 -4.24 -19.44
C ALA A 242 -1.58 -3.76 -18.44
N THR A 243 -1.35 -2.45 -18.39
CA THR A 243 -0.39 -1.82 -17.49
C THR A 243 -1.14 -1.12 -16.37
N LEU A 244 -0.78 -1.39 -15.12
CA LEU A 244 -1.26 -0.69 -13.95
C LEU A 244 -0.08 0.05 -13.31
N THR A 245 -0.15 1.38 -13.28
CA THR A 245 0.76 2.18 -12.46
C THR A 245 0.10 2.48 -11.14
N GLU A 246 0.80 2.22 -10.06
CA GLU A 246 0.43 2.65 -8.72
C GLU A 246 1.35 3.81 -8.34
N ASN A 247 0.79 4.93 -7.93
CA ASN A 247 1.54 6.09 -7.47
C ASN A 247 1.21 6.32 -6.01
N TYR A 248 2.19 6.15 -5.13
CA TYR A 248 1.98 6.37 -3.71
C TYR A 248 2.64 7.67 -3.21
N VAL A 249 1.98 8.24 -2.20
CA VAL A 249 2.49 9.39 -1.47
C VAL A 249 2.54 9.06 0.00
N ILE A 250 3.72 9.11 0.61
CA ILE A 250 3.86 9.16 2.07
C ILE A 250 4.00 10.63 2.41
N GLY A 251 3.00 11.20 3.09
CA GLY A 251 3.00 12.62 3.46
C GLY A 251 4.08 12.96 4.50
N LYS A 252 4.29 14.26 4.69
CA LYS A 252 5.22 14.77 5.71
C LYS A 252 4.72 14.34 7.10
N MET A 253 5.65 13.91 7.95
CA MET A 253 5.40 13.64 9.35
C MET A 253 5.28 14.98 10.08
N ARG A 254 4.14 15.18 10.77
CA ARG A 254 3.88 16.40 11.53
C ARG A 254 4.32 16.27 12.97
N ASP A 255 4.04 15.11 13.55
CA ASP A 255 4.32 14.84 14.94
C ASP A 255 4.86 13.42 15.14
N LEU A 256 5.75 13.27 16.11
CA LEU A 256 6.32 12.01 16.58
C LEU A 256 6.37 12.01 18.10
N TRP A 257 5.66 11.09 18.75
CA TRP A 257 5.78 10.84 20.17
C TRP A 257 6.60 9.57 20.39
N ILE A 258 7.70 9.67 21.13
CA ILE A 258 8.52 8.53 21.56
C ILE A 258 8.18 8.20 23.00
N PHE A 259 7.86 6.95 23.29
CA PHE A 259 7.48 6.50 24.63
C PHE A 259 8.67 5.87 25.37
N SER A 260 8.95 6.36 26.58
CA SER A 260 10.07 5.89 27.42
C SER A 260 9.63 4.99 28.60
N GLY A 261 8.32 4.83 28.83
CA GLY A 261 7.74 4.11 29.98
C GLY A 261 6.46 3.33 29.65
N TRP A 262 5.76 2.82 30.67
CA TRP A 262 4.45 2.18 30.48
C TRP A 262 3.37 3.21 30.12
N PHE A 263 2.42 2.80 29.27
CA PHE A 263 1.27 3.62 28.84
C PHE A 263 0.37 4.11 30.00
N LEU A 264 0.58 3.65 31.24
CA LEU A 264 -0.19 4.07 32.42
C LEU A 264 0.31 5.40 33.02
N VAL A 265 1.60 5.71 32.85
CA VAL A 265 2.19 7.01 33.23
C VAL A 265 3.01 7.47 32.03
N PRO A 266 2.45 8.31 31.16
CA PRO A 266 3.02 8.56 29.85
C PRO A 266 4.27 9.43 30.01
N LEU A 267 5.45 8.80 30.08
CA LEU A 267 6.73 9.45 29.87
C LEU A 267 7.00 9.45 28.36
N TYR A 268 6.89 10.63 27.74
CA TYR A 268 7.07 10.77 26.31
C TYR A 268 7.87 12.03 25.95
N SER A 269 8.49 11.97 24.78
CA SER A 269 9.02 13.13 24.08
C SER A 269 8.22 13.32 22.80
N HIS A 270 7.67 14.50 22.61
CA HIS A 270 6.92 14.89 21.42
C HIS A 270 7.79 15.79 20.55
N TYR A 271 8.12 15.31 19.35
CA TYR A 271 8.83 16.07 18.33
C TYR A 271 7.84 16.56 17.27
N ASN A 272 7.99 17.80 16.85
CA ASN A 272 7.29 18.37 15.71
C ASN A 272 8.23 19.29 14.90
N ALA A 273 7.68 20.09 13.99
CA ALA A 273 8.47 21.02 13.17
C ALA A 273 9.15 22.16 13.96
N THR A 274 8.75 22.42 15.22
CA THR A 274 9.25 23.56 16.01
C THR A 274 10.16 23.17 17.19
N GLY A 275 10.23 21.88 17.52
CA GLY A 275 11.16 21.36 18.53
C GLY A 275 10.67 20.08 19.21
N CYS A 276 11.26 19.80 20.38
CA CYS A 276 10.93 18.67 21.22
C CYS A 276 10.29 19.14 22.54
N TYR A 277 9.22 18.47 22.94
CA TYR A 277 8.37 18.83 24.07
C TYR A 277 8.15 17.64 25.01
N MET A 278 7.98 17.92 26.28
CA MET A 278 7.55 16.96 27.30
C MET A 278 6.47 17.63 28.15
N TYR A 279 5.28 17.04 28.23
CA TYR A 279 4.11 17.62 28.90
C TYR A 279 3.82 19.08 28.47
N ASN A 280 3.86 19.33 27.15
CA ASN A 280 3.71 20.66 26.54
C ASN A 280 4.79 21.69 26.88
N HIS A 281 5.84 21.33 27.62
CA HIS A 281 7.00 22.17 27.85
C HIS A 281 8.09 21.86 26.82
N LYS A 282 8.56 22.90 26.10
CA LYS A 282 9.67 22.75 25.16
C LYS A 282 10.95 22.43 25.93
N ILE A 283 11.58 21.30 25.63
CA ILE A 283 12.82 20.86 26.27
C ILE A 283 14.04 20.96 25.34
N SER A 284 13.82 21.04 24.03
CA SER A 284 14.88 21.21 23.03
C SER A 284 14.35 21.87 21.75
N ASN A 285 15.23 22.52 21.00
CA ASN A 285 14.97 23.02 19.65
C ASN A 285 15.09 21.93 18.57
N GLU A 286 15.51 20.71 18.93
CA GLU A 286 15.56 19.57 18.00
C GLU A 286 14.17 19.27 17.44
N THR A 287 14.02 19.45 16.12
CA THR A 287 12.80 19.16 15.39
C THR A 287 12.65 17.68 15.09
N ILE A 288 11.46 17.26 14.66
CA ILE A 288 11.18 15.91 14.17
C ILE A 288 12.12 15.49 13.03
N TYR A 289 12.43 16.40 12.11
CA TYR A 289 13.27 16.10 10.94
C TYR A 289 14.73 15.85 11.37
N GLN A 290 15.24 16.69 12.27
CA GLN A 290 16.57 16.51 12.87
C GLN A 290 16.65 15.25 13.71
N PHE A 291 15.59 14.90 14.45
CA PHE A 291 15.55 13.66 15.22
C PHE A 291 15.64 12.43 14.30
N ILE A 292 14.84 12.38 13.22
CA ILE A 292 14.85 11.26 12.27
C ILE A 292 16.22 11.15 11.59
N GLU A 293 16.78 12.27 11.14
CA GLU A 293 18.10 12.34 10.50
C GLU A 293 19.22 11.90 11.44
N ARG A 294 19.28 12.44 12.67
CA ARG A 294 20.28 12.08 13.68
C ARG A 294 20.26 10.59 14.02
N ASN A 295 19.07 10.00 14.07
CA ASN A 295 18.90 8.59 14.38
C ASN A 295 18.99 7.68 13.14
N GLN A 296 19.26 8.25 11.96
CA GLN A 296 19.38 7.57 10.67
C GLN A 296 18.16 6.67 10.37
N ILE A 297 16.96 7.15 10.73
CA ILE A 297 15.73 6.39 10.53
C ILE A 297 15.29 6.53 9.08
N LYS A 298 15.21 5.39 8.39
CA LYS A 298 14.76 5.23 7.00
C LYS A 298 13.32 4.74 6.97
N MET A 299 12.67 4.86 5.82
CA MET A 299 11.28 4.44 5.61
C MET A 299 11.21 3.42 4.48
N SER A 300 10.28 2.47 4.58
CA SER A 300 9.98 1.51 3.51
C SER A 300 8.47 1.26 3.38
N ILE A 301 8.05 0.86 2.19
CA ILE A 301 6.76 0.22 1.93
C ILE A 301 6.97 -1.28 1.76
N VAL A 302 6.07 -2.08 2.32
CA VAL A 302 6.06 -3.54 2.17
C VAL A 302 4.78 -3.96 1.45
N GLU A 303 4.92 -4.76 0.39
CA GLU A 303 3.83 -5.31 -0.39
C GLU A 303 4.04 -6.80 -0.65
N PHE A 304 2.96 -7.53 -0.93
CA PHE A 304 3.04 -8.92 -1.37
C PHE A 304 2.31 -9.15 -2.68
N GLN A 305 2.90 -10.00 -3.51
CA GLN A 305 2.35 -10.40 -4.81
C GLN A 305 1.86 -11.84 -4.79
N ASN A 306 0.72 -12.08 -5.41
CA ASN A 306 0.25 -13.41 -5.80
C ASN A 306 -0.05 -13.47 -7.29
N SER A 307 0.11 -14.66 -7.86
CA SER A 307 -0.17 -15.06 -9.23
C SER A 307 -0.51 -16.54 -9.18
N VAL A 308 -1.71 -16.87 -9.63
CA VAL A 308 -2.31 -18.17 -9.41
C VAL A 308 -2.93 -18.63 -10.72
N LEU A 309 -2.59 -19.85 -11.10
CA LEU A 309 -3.21 -20.56 -12.21
C LEU A 309 -4.14 -21.64 -11.66
N LEU A 310 -5.09 -22.06 -12.48
CA LEU A 310 -6.02 -23.12 -12.08
C LEU A 310 -5.31 -24.49 -11.97
N ASP A 311 -4.44 -24.77 -12.93
CA ASP A 311 -3.96 -26.11 -13.28
C ASP A 311 -2.42 -26.24 -13.37
N HIS A 312 -1.67 -25.17 -13.08
CA HIS A 312 -0.20 -25.14 -13.14
C HIS A 312 0.39 -24.36 -11.96
N GLU A 313 1.67 -24.54 -11.71
CA GLU A 313 2.42 -23.73 -10.75
C GLU A 313 2.96 -22.45 -11.42
N THR A 314 3.32 -21.47 -10.59
CA THR A 314 3.92 -20.21 -11.05
C THR A 314 5.34 -20.07 -10.53
N VAL A 315 6.21 -19.47 -11.36
CA VAL A 315 7.62 -19.23 -11.05
C VAL A 315 7.90 -17.76 -11.27
N CYS A 316 8.44 -17.09 -10.25
CA CYS A 316 8.81 -15.68 -10.31
C CYS A 316 10.32 -15.54 -10.38
N ARG A 317 10.83 -14.78 -11.37
CA ARG A 317 12.26 -14.56 -11.55
C ARG A 317 12.61 -13.09 -11.77
N ALA A 318 13.76 -12.68 -11.28
CA ALA A 318 14.41 -11.42 -11.62
C ALA A 318 15.85 -11.71 -12.03
N ASN A 319 16.29 -11.20 -13.19
CA ASN A 319 17.63 -11.46 -13.74
C ASN A 319 18.01 -12.96 -13.81
N GLY A 320 17.03 -13.84 -14.00
CA GLY A 320 17.23 -15.30 -14.05
C GLY A 320 17.24 -15.99 -12.68
N GLU A 321 17.27 -15.25 -11.57
CA GLU A 321 17.21 -15.78 -10.21
C GLU A 321 15.77 -15.95 -9.75
N ASN A 322 15.49 -17.01 -9.00
CA ASN A 322 14.18 -17.21 -8.36
C ASN A 322 14.01 -16.24 -7.18
N VAL A 323 12.93 -15.46 -7.18
CA VAL A 323 12.67 -14.48 -6.11
C VAL A 323 11.71 -15.00 -5.03
N THR A 324 11.07 -16.15 -5.24
CA THR A 324 10.13 -16.72 -4.27
C THR A 324 10.85 -17.18 -3.02
N ASP A 325 10.44 -16.60 -1.88
CA ASP A 325 11.05 -16.83 -0.55
C ASP A 325 12.57 -16.57 -0.50
N ASN A 326 13.09 -15.76 -1.42
CA ASN A 326 14.51 -15.41 -1.53
C ASN A 326 14.73 -13.91 -1.35
N GLU A 327 15.94 -13.57 -0.94
CA GLU A 327 16.39 -12.20 -0.75
C GLU A 327 17.17 -11.71 -1.98
N VAL A 328 16.49 -11.05 -2.92
CA VAL A 328 17.09 -10.64 -4.21
C VAL A 328 16.89 -9.14 -4.42
N PHE A 329 17.95 -8.41 -4.78
CA PHE A 329 17.85 -6.99 -5.16
C PHE A 329 17.20 -6.84 -6.53
N ILE A 330 16.19 -5.98 -6.60
CA ILE A 330 15.36 -5.82 -7.78
C ILE A 330 15.12 -4.36 -8.18
N SER A 331 15.76 -3.37 -7.53
CA SER A 331 15.58 -1.93 -7.77
C SER A 331 15.51 -1.54 -9.24
N ASN A 332 16.41 -2.09 -10.06
CA ASN A 332 16.59 -1.70 -11.47
C ASN A 332 16.14 -2.81 -12.43
N THR A 333 15.22 -3.68 -11.97
CA THR A 333 14.87 -4.91 -12.67
C THR A 333 13.36 -5.08 -12.75
N THR A 334 12.96 -6.16 -13.41
CA THR A 334 11.58 -6.64 -13.48
C THR A 334 11.52 -8.02 -12.88
N VAL A 335 10.58 -8.23 -11.95
CA VAL A 335 10.17 -9.57 -11.53
C VAL A 335 9.15 -10.06 -12.54
N SER A 336 9.52 -11.06 -13.33
CA SER A 336 8.66 -11.72 -14.30
C SER A 336 8.12 -13.04 -13.74
N THR A 337 6.81 -13.20 -13.82
CA THR A 337 6.09 -14.41 -13.46
C THR A 337 5.76 -15.22 -14.69
N TYR A 338 6.11 -16.49 -14.65
CA TYR A 338 5.81 -17.49 -15.65
C TYR A 338 5.01 -18.63 -15.03
N SER A 339 4.36 -19.41 -15.86
CA SER A 339 3.94 -20.76 -15.50
C SER A 339 5.16 -21.70 -15.51
N ASP A 340 5.01 -22.86 -14.90
CA ASP A 340 5.99 -23.94 -14.90
C ASP A 340 6.41 -24.44 -16.30
N ASP A 341 5.59 -24.27 -17.34
CA ASP A 341 5.94 -24.59 -18.73
C ASP A 341 6.49 -23.40 -19.55
N GLY A 342 6.69 -22.25 -18.91
CA GLY A 342 7.34 -21.07 -19.50
C GLY A 342 6.39 -20.05 -20.13
N GLU A 343 5.06 -20.23 -20.08
CA GLU A 343 4.14 -19.19 -20.51
C GLU A 343 4.22 -17.96 -19.59
N ARG A 344 4.35 -16.76 -20.19
CA ARG A 344 4.45 -15.49 -19.46
C ARG A 344 3.10 -15.04 -18.94
N ILE A 345 3.09 -14.57 -17.69
CA ILE A 345 1.86 -14.22 -16.98
C ILE A 345 1.84 -12.73 -16.66
N PHE A 346 2.82 -12.27 -15.90
CA PHE A 346 2.78 -10.97 -15.26
C PHE A 346 4.17 -10.45 -14.96
N ASP A 347 4.35 -9.14 -15.02
CA ASP A 347 5.60 -8.46 -14.67
C ASP A 347 5.35 -7.38 -13.62
N THR A 348 6.26 -7.29 -12.64
CA THR A 348 6.38 -6.11 -11.76
C THR A 348 7.72 -5.45 -12.03
N SER A 349 7.69 -4.23 -12.58
CA SER A 349 8.88 -3.49 -12.99
C SER A 349 9.21 -2.38 -12.01
N PHE A 350 10.41 -2.44 -11.45
CA PHE A 350 10.95 -1.44 -10.53
C PHE A 350 11.93 -0.50 -11.26
N GLY A 351 12.65 -1.00 -12.27
CA GLY A 351 13.64 -0.22 -13.03
C GLY A 351 13.08 0.90 -13.90
N VAL A 352 11.77 0.91 -14.20
CA VAL A 352 11.14 2.08 -14.83
C VAL A 352 11.15 3.30 -13.90
N LYS A 353 11.32 3.10 -12.59
CA LYS A 353 11.21 4.13 -11.57
C LYS A 353 12.17 3.82 -10.42
N GLU A 354 13.46 3.84 -10.72
CA GLU A 354 14.54 3.62 -9.74
C GLU A 354 14.63 4.74 -8.68
N ASN A 355 13.97 5.87 -8.92
CA ASN A 355 14.10 7.07 -8.11
C ASN A 355 12.76 7.52 -7.50
N TYR A 356 12.82 8.04 -6.27
CA TYR A 356 11.71 8.72 -5.62
C TYR A 356 11.98 10.21 -5.44
N LYS A 357 10.90 10.98 -5.25
CA LYS A 357 10.98 12.40 -4.95
C LYS A 357 10.79 12.63 -3.46
N LEU A 358 11.70 13.38 -2.85
CA LEU A 358 11.59 13.85 -1.47
C LEU A 358 11.31 15.35 -1.47
N TYR A 359 10.09 15.74 -1.08
CA TYR A 359 9.63 17.13 -1.06
C TYR A 359 9.83 17.78 0.30
N ASN A 360 9.86 19.12 0.33
CA ASN A 360 9.89 19.91 1.57
C ASN A 360 11.10 19.57 2.43
N CYS A 361 12.29 19.43 1.82
CA CYS A 361 13.54 19.17 2.54
C CYS A 361 13.95 20.35 3.45
N THR A 362 13.20 21.46 3.42
CA THR A 362 13.31 22.59 4.32
C THR A 362 12.15 22.60 5.32
N ALA A 363 12.24 23.41 6.37
CA ALA A 363 11.14 23.55 7.32
C ALA A 363 9.88 24.20 6.69
N ASP A 364 9.98 24.78 5.48
CA ASP A 364 8.90 25.46 4.78
C ASP A 364 7.85 24.45 4.25
N PRO A 365 6.58 24.52 4.70
CA PRO A 365 5.52 23.64 4.25
C PRO A 365 4.95 24.00 2.86
N THR A 366 5.32 25.14 2.28
CA THR A 366 4.83 25.64 0.98
C THR A 366 5.78 25.36 -0.19
N GLU A 367 6.95 24.81 0.11
CA GLU A 367 7.93 24.43 -0.88
C GLU A 367 7.33 23.39 -1.85
N SER A 368 7.62 23.54 -3.15
CA SER A 368 7.24 22.56 -4.17
C SER A 368 8.44 21.93 -4.87
N SER A 369 9.65 22.37 -4.52
CA SER A 369 10.89 21.70 -4.89
C SER A 369 11.04 20.36 -4.18
N TYR A 370 11.67 19.45 -4.89
CA TYR A 370 12.01 18.12 -4.39
C TYR A 370 13.44 17.79 -4.77
N LYS A 371 14.04 16.90 -3.98
CA LYS A 371 15.26 16.19 -4.35
C LYS A 371 14.89 14.81 -4.88
N ILE A 372 15.72 14.29 -5.76
CA ILE A 372 15.57 12.96 -6.35
C ILE A 372 16.63 12.06 -5.71
N TYR A 373 16.21 10.88 -5.25
CA TYR A 373 17.08 9.88 -4.66
C TYR A 373 16.73 8.50 -5.21
N GLU A 374 17.71 7.61 -5.21
CA GLU A 374 17.50 6.21 -5.59
C GLU A 374 16.73 5.47 -4.49
N ALA A 375 15.71 4.72 -4.89
CA ALA A 375 15.02 3.76 -4.04
C ALA A 375 15.78 2.42 -4.07
N VAL A 376 15.74 1.69 -2.96
CA VAL A 376 16.31 0.34 -2.87
C VAL A 376 15.17 -0.65 -2.75
N THR A 377 15.02 -1.54 -3.74
CA THR A 377 13.97 -2.54 -3.75
C THR A 377 14.56 -3.94 -3.68
N ARG A 378 13.99 -4.77 -2.81
CA ARG A 378 14.44 -6.16 -2.60
C ARG A 378 13.24 -7.08 -2.35
N THR A 379 13.31 -8.33 -2.81
CA THR A 379 12.42 -9.38 -2.27
C THR A 379 12.92 -9.85 -0.91
N VAL A 380 12.02 -10.36 -0.09
CA VAL A 380 12.35 -10.83 1.26
C VAL A 380 11.82 -12.24 1.48
N GLN A 381 12.39 -12.93 2.46
CA GLN A 381 11.86 -14.20 2.95
C GLN A 381 10.43 -14.00 3.48
N ILE A 382 9.50 -14.76 2.92
CA ILE A 382 8.07 -14.65 3.19
C ILE A 382 7.81 -14.90 4.68
N GLY A 383 8.44 -15.94 5.23
CA GLY A 383 8.28 -16.30 6.63
C GLY A 383 8.64 -15.17 7.59
N GLY A 384 9.64 -14.35 7.27
CA GLY A 384 10.10 -13.25 8.11
C GLY A 384 9.03 -12.20 8.36
N ILE A 385 8.30 -11.80 7.33
CA ILE A 385 7.24 -10.79 7.42
C ILE A 385 5.87 -11.45 7.66
N ALA A 386 5.50 -12.43 6.84
CA ALA A 386 4.14 -12.97 6.79
C ALA A 386 3.72 -13.71 8.07
N LYS A 387 4.66 -14.23 8.86
CA LYS A 387 4.35 -14.89 10.14
C LYS A 387 4.37 -13.94 11.33
N ASN A 388 4.78 -12.68 11.13
CA ASN A 388 4.82 -11.72 12.23
C ASN A 388 3.41 -11.44 12.77
N GLU A 389 3.26 -11.52 14.09
CA GLU A 389 1.98 -11.34 14.79
C GLU A 389 1.42 -9.92 14.69
N VAL A 390 2.26 -8.90 14.43
CA VAL A 390 1.82 -7.50 14.24
C VAL A 390 0.84 -7.36 13.07
N LEU A 391 0.93 -8.27 12.09
CA LEU A 391 0.09 -8.29 10.90
C LEU A 391 -1.20 -9.11 11.06
N ASN A 392 -1.49 -9.69 12.23
CA ASN A 392 -2.64 -10.59 12.39
C ASN A 392 -3.98 -9.94 12.02
N HIS A 393 -4.20 -8.68 12.39
CA HIS A 393 -5.41 -7.95 12.01
C HIS A 393 -5.49 -7.71 10.49
N HIS A 394 -4.39 -7.25 9.87
CA HIS A 394 -4.32 -7.07 8.41
C HIS A 394 -4.63 -8.38 7.67
N LYS A 395 -4.02 -9.50 8.08
CA LYS A 395 -4.27 -10.83 7.48
C LYS A 395 -5.73 -11.25 7.59
N ASN A 396 -6.38 -11.01 8.72
CA ASN A 396 -7.79 -11.36 8.90
C ASN A 396 -8.70 -10.54 7.99
N ILE A 397 -8.37 -9.27 7.76
CA ILE A 397 -9.12 -8.42 6.83
C ILE A 397 -8.91 -8.91 5.39
N LEU A 398 -7.70 -9.27 4.97
CA LEU A 398 -7.43 -9.77 3.60
C LEU A 398 -8.23 -11.04 3.23
N ARG A 399 -8.70 -11.83 4.22
CA ARG A 399 -9.48 -13.05 4.00
C ARG A 399 -10.80 -12.83 3.28
N TYR A 400 -11.31 -11.61 3.20
CA TYR A 400 -12.52 -11.35 2.43
C TYR A 400 -12.32 -11.28 0.92
N ILE A 401 -11.12 -10.92 0.47
CA ILE A 401 -10.86 -10.60 -0.95
C ILE A 401 -11.31 -11.73 -1.89
N PRO A 402 -11.06 -13.03 -1.58
CA PRO A 402 -11.54 -14.14 -2.40
C PRO A 402 -13.06 -14.17 -2.63
N LEU A 403 -13.88 -13.59 -1.75
CA LEU A 403 -15.34 -13.56 -1.95
C LEU A 403 -15.73 -12.75 -3.19
N PHE A 404 -15.00 -11.69 -3.52
CA PHE A 404 -15.22 -10.95 -4.76
C PHE A 404 -14.87 -11.79 -6.00
N VAL A 405 -13.88 -12.68 -5.89
CA VAL A 405 -13.49 -13.61 -6.98
C VAL A 405 -14.65 -14.55 -7.33
N ALA A 406 -15.52 -14.89 -6.38
CA ALA A 406 -16.73 -15.67 -6.66
C ALA A 406 -17.65 -15.01 -7.70
N HIS A 407 -17.62 -13.68 -7.82
CA HIS A 407 -18.39 -12.95 -8.83
C HIS A 407 -17.59 -12.64 -10.10
N MET A 408 -16.26 -12.48 -9.98
CA MET A 408 -15.39 -12.29 -11.15
C MET A 408 -15.25 -13.57 -11.96
N TYR A 409 -14.85 -14.67 -11.31
CA TYR A 409 -14.65 -15.97 -11.92
C TYR A 409 -14.74 -17.10 -10.88
N PRO A 410 -15.93 -17.70 -10.67
CA PRO A 410 -16.18 -18.67 -9.60
C PRO A 410 -15.22 -19.88 -9.59
N LYS A 411 -14.73 -20.31 -10.76
CA LYS A 411 -13.81 -21.46 -10.88
C LYS A 411 -12.47 -21.23 -10.18
N MET A 412 -12.07 -19.97 -9.95
CA MET A 412 -10.83 -19.63 -9.24
C MET A 412 -11.04 -19.37 -7.75
N LEU A 413 -12.26 -19.51 -7.22
CA LEU A 413 -12.58 -19.17 -5.83
C LEU A 413 -11.74 -19.97 -4.82
N GLU A 414 -11.66 -21.29 -4.98
CA GLU A 414 -10.90 -22.13 -4.04
C GLU A 414 -9.41 -21.81 -4.09
N ARG A 415 -8.85 -21.68 -5.30
CA ARG A 415 -7.46 -21.21 -5.49
C ARG A 415 -7.22 -19.85 -4.86
N ALA A 416 -8.15 -18.89 -5.00
CA ALA A 416 -8.04 -17.57 -4.41
C ALA A 416 -8.06 -17.60 -2.87
N LYS A 417 -8.88 -18.47 -2.26
CA LYS A 417 -8.92 -18.67 -0.80
C LYS A 417 -7.60 -19.20 -0.26
N GLU A 418 -6.93 -20.08 -0.99
CA GLU A 418 -5.66 -20.70 -0.58
C GLU A 418 -4.47 -19.73 -0.64
N SER A 419 -4.48 -18.79 -1.59
CA SER A 419 -3.31 -17.99 -1.98
C SER A 419 -3.49 -16.48 -1.74
N ILE A 420 -4.44 -15.84 -2.43
CA ILE A 420 -4.59 -14.37 -2.43
C ILE A 420 -4.89 -13.80 -1.05
N ALA A 421 -5.67 -14.51 -0.24
CA ALA A 421 -5.96 -14.12 1.14
C ALA A 421 -4.81 -14.45 2.12
N ASN A 422 -3.77 -15.14 1.66
CA ASN A 422 -2.76 -15.74 2.52
C ASN A 422 -1.37 -15.24 2.18
N VAL A 423 -0.90 -14.23 2.94
CA VAL A 423 0.44 -13.64 2.79
C VAL A 423 1.56 -14.70 2.87
N THR A 424 1.36 -15.79 3.63
CA THR A 424 2.36 -16.87 3.75
C THR A 424 2.47 -17.75 2.49
N LYS A 425 1.52 -17.59 1.56
CA LYS A 425 1.48 -18.26 0.25
C LYS A 425 1.74 -17.31 -0.91
N SER A 426 2.20 -16.09 -0.62
CA SER A 426 2.64 -15.14 -1.63
C SER A 426 3.71 -15.74 -2.55
N ASN A 427 3.72 -15.36 -3.82
CA ASN A 427 4.83 -15.71 -4.69
C ASN A 427 6.10 -14.98 -4.28
N TYR A 428 5.98 -13.75 -3.81
CA TYR A 428 7.06 -12.99 -3.18
C TYR A 428 6.49 -11.83 -2.37
N ILE A 429 7.28 -11.39 -1.38
CA ILE A 429 7.10 -10.12 -0.69
C ILE A 429 8.25 -9.23 -1.14
N TYR A 430 7.98 -7.97 -1.44
CA TYR A 430 9.02 -7.00 -1.72
C TYR A 430 8.91 -5.79 -0.81
N VAL A 431 10.06 -5.17 -0.60
CA VAL A 431 10.22 -3.96 0.18
C VAL A 431 10.82 -2.90 -0.72
N ILE A 432 10.19 -1.74 -0.79
CA ILE A 432 10.75 -0.54 -1.43
C ILE A 432 11.19 0.40 -0.32
N SER A 433 12.49 0.66 -0.24
CA SER A 433 13.13 1.47 0.78
C SER A 433 13.51 2.85 0.25
N TYR A 434 13.35 3.87 1.10
CA TYR A 434 13.71 5.27 0.86
C TYR A 434 14.84 5.64 1.82
N PRO A 435 16.10 5.47 1.42
CA PRO A 435 17.23 5.57 2.35
C PRO A 435 17.49 7.01 2.80
N ASN A 436 17.24 7.97 1.91
CA ASN A 436 17.25 9.39 2.23
C ASN A 436 15.86 9.79 2.71
N TYR A 437 15.61 9.61 4.00
CA TYR A 437 14.36 9.98 4.65
C TYR A 437 14.64 10.79 5.91
N SER A 438 13.86 11.86 6.09
CA SER A 438 13.97 12.72 7.27
C SER A 438 12.59 13.12 7.78
N GLY A 439 11.54 12.32 7.56
CA GLY A 439 10.16 12.70 7.93
C GLY A 439 9.41 13.51 6.87
N TYR A 440 9.98 13.65 5.68
CA TYR A 440 9.45 14.46 4.59
C TYR A 440 8.59 13.66 3.61
N LYS A 441 7.88 14.38 2.73
CA LYS A 441 6.94 13.76 1.79
C LYS A 441 7.70 12.99 0.71
N ILE A 442 7.33 11.72 0.50
CA ILE A 442 7.81 10.84 -0.57
C ILE A 442 6.74 10.70 -1.65
N GLU A 443 7.14 10.76 -2.91
CA GLU A 443 6.35 10.27 -4.05
C GLU A 443 7.16 9.22 -4.82
N HIS A 444 6.58 8.05 -5.03
CA HIS A 444 7.18 6.98 -5.82
C HIS A 444 6.10 6.00 -6.31
N ASP A 445 6.41 5.28 -7.38
CA ASP A 445 5.39 4.56 -8.14
C ASP A 445 5.97 3.25 -8.73
N PRO A 446 5.36 2.07 -8.53
CA PRO A 446 5.71 0.88 -9.30
C PRO A 446 4.85 0.73 -10.59
N LEU A 447 5.30 -0.14 -11.50
CA LEU A 447 4.58 -0.51 -12.72
C LEU A 447 4.32 -2.02 -12.76
N TYR A 448 3.07 -2.39 -12.96
CA TYR A 448 2.62 -3.75 -13.15
C TYR A 448 2.18 -3.96 -14.61
N THR A 449 2.49 -5.10 -15.20
CA THR A 449 2.07 -5.47 -16.57
C THR A 449 1.49 -6.88 -16.61
N ALA A 450 0.24 -7.01 -17.01
CA ALA A 450 -0.40 -8.28 -17.31
C ALA A 450 -0.32 -8.58 -18.81
N TYR A 451 0.00 -9.83 -19.16
CA TYR A 451 0.05 -10.33 -20.53
C TYR A 451 -1.22 -11.14 -20.81
N LEU A 452 -2.14 -10.56 -21.58
CA LEU A 452 -3.50 -11.07 -21.70
C LEU A 452 -3.95 -11.22 -23.14
N THR A 453 -4.78 -12.24 -23.36
CA THR A 453 -5.62 -12.27 -24.55
C THR A 453 -6.62 -11.13 -24.49
N THR A 454 -6.65 -10.30 -25.53
CA THR A 454 -7.68 -9.29 -25.69
C THR A 454 -8.71 -9.69 -26.74
N GLU A 455 -9.98 -9.57 -26.39
CA GLU A 455 -11.08 -9.69 -27.36
C GLU A 455 -10.98 -8.53 -28.37
N GLY A 456 -11.02 -8.84 -29.66
CA GLY A 456 -10.75 -7.86 -30.72
C GLY A 456 -11.65 -6.63 -30.59
N ALA A 457 -11.05 -5.46 -30.36
CA ALA A 457 -11.72 -4.20 -30.61
C ALA A 457 -12.12 -4.18 -32.09
N SER A 458 -13.36 -3.80 -32.41
CA SER A 458 -13.74 -3.58 -33.81
C SER A 458 -12.69 -2.65 -34.43
N GLN A 459 -12.14 -3.05 -35.58
CA GLN A 459 -11.03 -2.35 -36.25
C GLN A 459 -11.50 -0.99 -36.78
N ASN A 460 -11.74 -0.03 -35.90
CA ASN A 460 -11.90 1.36 -36.30
C ASN A 460 -10.50 1.97 -36.41
N GLN A 461 -9.93 1.86 -37.61
CA GLN A 461 -8.59 2.33 -37.97
C GLN A 461 -8.34 3.82 -37.63
N THR A 462 -9.40 4.61 -37.41
CA THR A 462 -9.33 6.03 -37.05
C THR A 462 -8.73 6.28 -35.66
N GLY A 463 -8.91 5.37 -34.70
CA GLY A 463 -8.36 5.52 -33.33
C GLY A 463 -6.83 5.30 -33.25
N ARG A 464 -6.27 4.48 -34.13
CA ARG A 464 -4.83 4.18 -34.22
C ARG A 464 -4.00 5.42 -34.56
N TYR A 465 -4.49 6.27 -35.46
CA TYR A 465 -3.76 7.47 -35.86
C TYR A 465 -3.77 8.56 -34.79
N ILE A 466 -4.83 8.64 -33.98
CA ILE A 466 -4.92 9.65 -32.90
C ILE A 466 -4.00 9.28 -31.74
N LEU A 467 -3.93 7.99 -31.35
CA LEU A 467 -3.09 7.56 -30.23
C LEU A 467 -1.59 7.65 -30.57
N ILE A 468 -1.20 7.29 -31.80
CA ILE A 468 0.17 7.48 -32.29
C ILE A 468 0.51 8.98 -32.35
N ALA A 469 -0.41 9.82 -32.81
CA ALA A 469 -0.19 11.27 -32.85
C ALA A 469 0.03 11.86 -31.44
N VAL A 470 -0.73 11.43 -30.42
CA VAL A 470 -0.57 11.91 -29.04
C VAL A 470 0.77 11.48 -28.45
N VAL A 471 1.18 10.22 -28.63
CA VAL A 471 2.47 9.73 -28.12
C VAL A 471 3.65 10.43 -28.82
N VAL A 472 3.56 10.65 -30.13
CA VAL A 472 4.58 11.40 -30.89
C VAL A 472 4.62 12.87 -30.45
N ILE A 473 3.48 13.51 -30.16
CA ILE A 473 3.44 14.89 -29.67
C ILE A 473 4.05 14.99 -28.26
N ILE A 474 3.78 14.03 -27.36
CA ILE A 474 4.37 13.99 -26.02
C ILE A 474 5.88 13.75 -26.09
N ALA A 475 6.34 12.84 -26.95
CA ALA A 475 7.77 12.59 -27.15
C ALA A 475 8.48 13.81 -27.78
N ALA A 476 7.87 14.45 -28.78
CA ALA A 476 8.42 15.64 -29.43
C ALA A 476 8.47 16.85 -28.47
N SER A 477 7.45 17.04 -27.63
CA SER A 477 7.45 18.11 -26.63
C SER A 477 8.47 17.85 -25.51
N ALA A 478 8.69 16.59 -25.09
CA ALA A 478 9.77 16.23 -24.18
C ALA A 478 11.16 16.53 -24.78
N ILE A 479 11.39 16.20 -26.07
CA ILE A 479 12.66 16.49 -26.76
C ILE A 479 12.89 18.00 -26.90
N ILE A 480 11.86 18.78 -27.23
CA ILE A 480 11.96 20.25 -27.32
C ILE A 480 12.27 20.88 -25.96
N VAL A 481 11.69 20.37 -24.88
CA VAL A 481 11.97 20.84 -23.51
C VAL A 481 13.41 20.51 -23.10
N ILE A 482 13.90 19.31 -23.43
CA ILE A 482 15.29 18.89 -23.17
C ILE A 482 16.27 19.74 -23.99
N ALA A 483 16.00 19.97 -25.28
CA ALA A 483 16.82 20.81 -26.15
C ALA A 483 16.85 22.29 -25.72
N ARG A 484 15.72 22.82 -25.22
CA ARG A 484 15.66 24.19 -24.65
C ARG A 484 16.38 24.30 -23.32
N LYS A 485 16.41 23.25 -22.48
CA LYS A 485 17.20 23.22 -21.24
C LYS A 485 18.69 23.19 -21.54
N GLY A 486 19.13 22.41 -22.53
CA GLY A 486 20.55 22.34 -22.94
C GLY A 486 21.11 23.65 -23.49
N ARG A 487 20.32 24.42 -24.25
CA ARG A 487 20.76 25.74 -24.77
C ARG A 487 20.88 26.84 -23.71
N LYS A 488 20.12 26.75 -22.60
CA LYS A 488 20.27 27.72 -21.50
C LYS A 488 21.55 27.52 -20.70
N THR A 489 22.04 26.28 -20.60
CA THR A 489 23.30 25.98 -19.90
C THR A 489 24.53 26.38 -20.72
N ALA A 490 24.48 26.23 -22.04
CA ALA A 490 25.57 26.65 -22.94
C ALA A 490 25.80 28.18 -22.97
N ASN A 491 24.75 28.97 -22.79
CA ASN A 491 24.86 30.44 -22.78
C ASN A 491 25.30 31.01 -21.42
N MET A 492 25.34 30.22 -20.34
CA MET A 492 25.85 30.67 -19.03
C MET A 492 27.36 30.42 -18.87
N THR A 493 27.96 29.53 -19.68
CA THR A 493 29.41 29.27 -19.62
C THR A 493 30.24 30.28 -20.42
N GLN A 494 29.60 31.16 -21.22
CA GLN A 494 30.28 32.21 -21.99
C GLN A 494 30.26 33.61 -21.34
N SER A 495 29.73 33.77 -20.11
CA SER A 495 29.74 35.07 -19.41
C SER A 495 30.65 35.13 -18.17
N GLN A 496 31.63 34.22 -18.07
CA GLN A 496 32.74 34.32 -17.12
C GLN A 496 34.06 33.99 -17.84
N SER A 497 34.51 34.93 -18.67
CA SER A 497 35.91 35.13 -19.05
C SER A 497 36.13 36.58 -19.40
#